data_AF-A0A0G0YLY7-F1
#
_entry.id   AF-A0A0G0YLY7-F1
#
_cell.length_a   1.000
_cell.length_b   1.000
_cell.length_c   1.000
_cell.angle_alpha   90.00
_cell.angle_beta   90.00
_cell.angle_gamma   90.00
#
_symmetry.space_group_name_H-M   'P 1'
#
loop_
_entity.id
_entity.type
_entity.pdbx_description
1 polymer ?
#
loop_
_entity_poly.entity_id
_entity_poly.type
_entity_poly.pdbx_seq_one_letter_code
_entity_poly.pdbx_strand_id
1 'polypeptide(L)'
;MTGSFSYYFLKAYGAAILFCIDNFYMTEEIITTSIFRIHSKRIGFFRTLLGALLMYTTIPFFVFVHLSITLLFYKVILHPLLGLPSLDTKNYIIFDRFAIRDLHLIDRLNCQFCEYANGLTVLMNAELDQVLQVKKVSLIKSILIVVYLIPQTLFFFIGLLLTTIPTAILIKLLGLHRASYMRIHKRLVNKSYANHFSPFFTSIVRFYKVSAETIAYNLEQIESSWCPIKHLERSNRVHPAHHDNFYARDELVFAKRKLAEVGSVSNNPPKF
;
A
#
# COMPACT_ATOMS: atom_id res chain seq x y z
N MET A 1 -21.41 -7.56 -60.71
CA MET A 1 -20.47 -7.01 -59.70
C MET A 1 -21.09 -6.84 -58.30
N THR A 2 -22.32 -7.29 -58.04
CA THR A 2 -23.03 -7.09 -56.75
C THR A 2 -22.85 -8.22 -55.73
N GLY A 3 -22.39 -9.41 -56.15
CA GLY A 3 -22.26 -10.58 -55.28
C GLY A 3 -21.06 -10.56 -54.32
N SER A 4 -19.94 -9.92 -54.71
CA SER A 4 -18.74 -9.87 -53.86
C SER A 4 -18.94 -8.91 -52.68
N PHE A 5 -19.59 -7.77 -52.89
CA PHE A 5 -19.80 -6.75 -51.85
C PHE A 5 -20.65 -7.26 -50.68
N SER A 6 -21.72 -8.03 -50.98
CA SER A 6 -22.57 -8.66 -49.97
C SER A 6 -21.82 -9.72 -49.15
N TYR A 7 -20.96 -10.51 -49.79
CA TYR A 7 -20.13 -11.51 -49.12
C TYR A 7 -19.10 -10.89 -48.15
N TYR A 8 -18.39 -9.84 -48.58
CA TYR A 8 -17.44 -9.14 -47.71
C TYR A 8 -18.13 -8.41 -46.55
N PHE A 9 -19.32 -7.84 -46.79
CA PHE A 9 -20.13 -7.19 -45.76
C PHE A 9 -20.62 -8.21 -44.69
N LEU A 10 -21.18 -9.34 -45.11
CA LEU A 10 -21.60 -10.43 -44.19
C LEU A 10 -20.44 -11.01 -43.39
N LYS A 11 -19.26 -11.16 -44.01
CA LYS A 11 -18.05 -11.66 -43.33
C LYS A 11 -17.52 -10.65 -42.30
N ALA A 12 -17.54 -9.36 -42.61
CA ALA A 12 -17.16 -8.30 -41.67
C ALA A 12 -18.14 -8.19 -40.50
N TYR A 13 -19.44 -8.29 -40.78
CA TYR A 13 -20.49 -8.27 -39.74
C TYR A 13 -20.43 -9.51 -38.84
N GLY A 14 -20.20 -10.70 -39.42
CA GLY A 14 -19.99 -11.93 -38.67
C GLY A 14 -18.74 -11.88 -37.78
N ALA A 15 -17.63 -11.33 -38.27
CA ALA A 15 -16.43 -11.13 -37.48
C ALA A 15 -16.64 -10.12 -36.33
N ALA A 16 -17.39 -9.04 -36.56
CA ALA A 16 -17.75 -8.07 -35.53
C ALA A 16 -18.63 -8.68 -34.44
N ILE A 17 -19.62 -9.51 -34.82
CA ILE A 17 -20.47 -10.24 -33.86
C ILE A 17 -19.64 -11.23 -33.05
N LEU A 18 -18.77 -12.03 -33.68
CA LEU A 18 -17.91 -12.97 -32.97
C LEU A 18 -16.99 -12.24 -31.98
N PHE A 19 -16.37 -11.14 -32.40
CA PHE A 19 -15.55 -10.30 -31.54
C PHE A 19 -16.34 -9.72 -30.35
N CYS A 20 -17.57 -9.26 -30.56
CA CYS A 20 -18.44 -8.80 -29.47
C CYS A 20 -18.79 -9.93 -28.50
N ILE A 21 -19.11 -11.11 -29.01
CA ILE A 21 -19.43 -12.30 -28.21
C ILE A 21 -18.21 -12.75 -27.39
N ASP A 22 -17.04 -12.85 -28.02
CA ASP A 22 -15.79 -13.22 -27.35
C ASP A 22 -15.41 -12.22 -26.27
N ASN A 23 -15.55 -10.91 -26.54
CA ASN A 23 -15.35 -9.87 -25.53
C ASN A 23 -16.37 -9.98 -24.39
N PHE A 24 -17.63 -10.29 -24.68
CA PHE A 24 -18.66 -10.48 -23.67
C PHE A 24 -18.34 -11.67 -22.74
N TYR A 25 -18.02 -12.84 -23.31
CA TYR A 25 -17.63 -14.02 -22.52
C TYR A 25 -16.35 -13.79 -21.70
N MET A 26 -15.34 -13.13 -22.29
CA MET A 26 -14.12 -12.75 -21.57
C MET A 26 -14.43 -11.79 -20.41
N THR A 27 -15.41 -10.88 -20.58
CA THR A 27 -15.86 -9.98 -19.52
C THR A 27 -16.48 -10.74 -18.36
N GLU A 28 -17.40 -11.66 -18.64
CA GLU A 28 -18.06 -12.52 -17.64
C GLU A 28 -17.06 -13.41 -16.88
N GLU A 29 -16.10 -14.02 -17.58
CA GLU A 29 -15.05 -14.83 -16.94
C GLU A 29 -14.20 -13.98 -15.98
N ILE A 30 -13.81 -12.78 -16.40
CA ILE A 30 -12.99 -11.88 -15.57
C ILE A 30 -13.76 -11.36 -14.36
N ILE A 31 -15.03 -11.02 -14.52
CA ILE A 31 -15.90 -10.58 -13.41
C ILE A 31 -15.96 -11.66 -12.33
N THR A 32 -16.21 -12.90 -12.74
CA THR A 32 -16.40 -14.05 -11.83
C THR A 32 -15.10 -14.62 -11.29
N THR A 33 -13.94 -14.23 -11.82
CA THR A 33 -12.64 -14.68 -11.31
C THR A 33 -12.17 -13.80 -10.14
N SER A 34 -11.68 -14.42 -9.06
CA SER A 34 -11.04 -13.70 -7.95
C SER A 34 -9.67 -13.13 -8.35
N ILE A 35 -9.26 -12.03 -7.72
CA ILE A 35 -7.92 -11.46 -7.92
C ILE A 35 -6.84 -12.49 -7.54
N PHE A 36 -7.08 -13.25 -6.46
CA PHE A 36 -6.22 -14.37 -6.10
C PHE A 36 -6.07 -15.41 -7.23
N ARG A 37 -7.17 -15.76 -7.92
CA ARG A 37 -7.12 -16.72 -9.03
C ARG A 37 -6.47 -16.13 -10.27
N ILE A 38 -6.64 -14.82 -10.53
CA ILE A 38 -5.93 -14.10 -11.59
C ILE A 38 -4.41 -14.23 -11.39
N HIS A 39 -3.91 -13.93 -10.19
CA HIS A 39 -2.48 -14.10 -9.88
C HIS A 39 -2.04 -15.57 -9.92
N SER A 40 -2.88 -16.48 -9.44
CA SER A 40 -2.59 -17.92 -9.49
C SER A 40 -2.42 -18.42 -10.93
N LYS A 41 -3.21 -17.91 -11.89
CA LYS A 41 -3.07 -18.22 -13.32
C LYS A 41 -1.78 -17.59 -13.90
N ARG A 42 -1.42 -16.37 -13.47
CA ARG A 42 -0.27 -15.61 -13.99
C ARG A 42 1.09 -16.11 -13.51
N ILE A 43 1.25 -16.27 -12.19
CA ILE A 43 2.55 -16.60 -11.56
C ILE A 43 2.56 -17.96 -10.85
N GLY A 44 1.47 -18.72 -10.95
CA GLY A 44 1.32 -20.02 -10.30
C GLY A 44 0.70 -19.93 -8.91
N PHE A 45 -0.10 -20.96 -8.60
CA PHE A 45 -0.84 -21.07 -7.35
C PHE A 45 0.07 -20.99 -6.11
N PHE A 46 1.17 -21.75 -6.07
CA PHE A 46 2.05 -21.79 -4.90
C PHE A 46 2.72 -20.45 -4.60
N ARG A 47 3.16 -19.71 -5.63
CA ARG A 47 3.75 -18.38 -5.43
C ARG A 47 2.72 -17.41 -4.87
N THR A 48 1.50 -17.46 -5.41
CA THR A 48 0.38 -16.62 -5.00
C THR A 48 -0.05 -16.92 -3.56
N LEU A 49 -0.21 -18.20 -3.22
CA LEU A 49 -0.58 -18.64 -1.87
C LEU A 49 0.48 -18.27 -0.84
N LEU A 50 1.75 -18.61 -1.10
CA LEU A 50 2.84 -18.30 -0.19
C LEU A 50 3.03 -16.79 -0.03
N GLY A 51 2.83 -16.02 -1.11
CA GLY A 51 2.81 -14.56 -1.05
C GLY A 51 1.74 -14.02 -0.12
N ALA A 52 0.49 -14.50 -0.25
CA ALA A 52 -0.60 -14.11 0.64
C ALA A 52 -0.34 -14.53 2.11
N LEU A 53 0.17 -15.74 2.35
CA LEU A 53 0.49 -16.21 3.70
C LEU A 53 1.60 -15.38 4.36
N LEU A 54 2.70 -15.12 3.65
CA LEU A 54 3.80 -14.29 4.14
C LEU A 54 3.39 -12.83 4.36
N MET A 55 2.44 -12.33 3.57
CA MET A 55 1.84 -11.02 3.84
C MET A 55 1.12 -11.03 5.19
N TYR A 56 0.30 -12.05 5.46
CA TYR A 56 -0.45 -12.13 6.72
C TYR A 56 0.44 -12.36 7.96
N THR A 57 1.63 -12.96 7.82
CA THR A 57 2.58 -13.04 8.96
C THR A 57 3.09 -11.68 9.44
N THR A 58 2.90 -10.62 8.65
CA THR A 58 3.24 -9.24 9.06
C THR A 58 2.14 -8.56 9.89
N ILE A 59 0.95 -9.14 10.01
CA ILE A 59 -0.15 -8.56 10.80
C ILE A 59 0.26 -8.26 12.25
N PRO A 60 0.91 -9.19 13.01
CA PRO A 60 1.32 -8.90 14.38
C PRO A 60 2.23 -7.68 14.49
N PHE A 61 3.11 -7.47 13.51
CA PHE A 61 3.96 -6.28 13.45
C PHE A 61 3.13 -4.99 13.28
N PHE A 62 2.20 -4.95 12.32
CA PHE A 62 1.37 -3.76 12.11
C PHE A 62 0.45 -3.48 13.29
N VAL A 63 -0.15 -4.51 13.89
CA VAL A 63 -0.94 -4.36 15.12
C VAL A 63 -0.08 -3.78 16.24
N PHE A 64 1.13 -4.31 16.42
CA PHE A 64 2.06 -3.81 17.42
C PHE A 64 2.41 -2.34 17.17
N VAL A 65 2.79 -1.96 15.95
CA VAL A 65 3.11 -0.57 15.59
C VAL A 65 1.92 0.35 15.85
N HIS A 66 0.71 -0.07 15.50
CA HIS A 66 -0.49 0.72 15.74
C HIS A 66 -0.71 0.97 17.24
N LEU A 67 -0.68 -0.08 18.06
CA LEU A 67 -0.92 0.05 19.49
C LEU A 67 0.20 0.84 20.19
N SER A 68 1.46 0.58 19.83
CA SER A 68 2.63 1.17 20.49
C SER A 68 2.96 2.59 20.00
N ILE A 69 3.18 2.77 18.70
CA ILE A 69 3.68 4.02 18.12
C ILE A 69 2.54 5.03 17.93
N THR A 70 1.42 4.60 17.38
CA THR A 70 0.31 5.51 17.07
C THR A 70 -0.57 5.76 18.30
N LEU A 71 -1.15 4.72 18.92
CA LEU A 71 -2.08 4.94 20.03
C LEU A 71 -1.38 5.36 21.32
N LEU A 72 -0.44 4.56 21.81
CA LEU A 72 0.21 4.82 23.09
C LEU A 72 1.19 6.00 22.98
N PHE A 73 2.14 5.96 22.05
CA PHE A 73 3.17 6.99 22.00
C PHE A 73 2.65 8.30 21.44
N TYR A 74 2.12 8.30 20.23
CA TYR A 74 1.71 9.54 19.59
C TYR A 74 0.50 10.16 20.30
N LYS A 75 -0.63 9.44 20.40
CA LYS A 75 -1.88 10.03 20.88
C LYS A 75 -1.96 10.21 22.39
N VAL A 76 -1.51 9.25 23.18
CA VAL A 76 -1.61 9.32 24.65
C VAL A 76 -0.48 10.15 25.26
N ILE A 77 0.72 10.17 24.65
CA ILE A 77 1.90 10.78 25.27
C ILE A 77 2.33 12.05 24.52
N LEU A 78 2.74 11.95 23.26
CA LEU A 78 3.30 13.09 22.53
C LEU A 78 2.27 14.19 22.29
N HIS A 79 1.08 13.84 21.84
CA HIS A 79 0.00 14.78 21.55
C HIS A 79 -0.29 15.71 22.73
N PRO A 80 -0.61 15.23 23.95
CA PRO A 80 -0.82 16.12 25.10
C PRO A 80 0.47 16.77 25.61
N LEU A 81 1.61 16.07 25.59
CA LEU A 81 2.86 16.60 26.14
C LEU A 81 3.41 17.77 25.30
N LEU A 82 3.29 17.66 23.98
CA LEU A 82 3.83 18.60 23.00
C LEU A 82 2.79 19.55 22.42
N GLY A 83 1.50 19.33 22.68
CA GLY A 83 0.42 20.13 22.09
C GLY A 83 0.32 19.95 20.57
N LEU A 84 0.55 18.74 20.08
CA LEU A 84 0.44 18.44 18.64
C LEU A 84 -1.04 18.50 18.22
N PRO A 85 -1.34 18.74 16.94
CA PRO A 85 -2.68 18.54 16.43
C PRO A 85 -3.08 17.05 16.46
N SER A 86 -4.36 16.79 16.72
CA SER A 86 -4.90 15.43 16.69
C SER A 86 -4.98 14.92 15.25
N LEU A 87 -4.40 13.74 15.00
CA LEU A 87 -4.56 13.01 13.75
C LEU A 87 -5.65 11.95 13.91
N ASP A 88 -6.76 12.16 13.20
CA ASP A 88 -7.88 11.23 13.24
C ASP A 88 -7.57 9.98 12.40
N THR A 89 -7.42 8.84 13.05
CA THR A 89 -7.09 7.56 12.40
C THR A 89 -8.06 7.20 11.28
N LYS A 90 -9.34 7.60 11.37
CA LYS A 90 -10.36 7.28 10.35
C LYS A 90 -10.12 7.98 9.01
N ASN A 91 -9.31 9.04 9.01
CA ASN A 91 -8.91 9.75 7.80
C ASN A 91 -7.79 9.02 7.04
N TYR A 92 -7.08 8.10 7.70
CA TYR A 92 -5.93 7.39 7.15
C TYR A 92 -6.22 5.89 6.93
N ILE A 93 -6.81 5.23 7.93
CA ILE A 93 -7.17 3.81 7.86
C ILE A 93 -8.64 3.72 7.47
N ILE A 94 -8.89 3.36 6.22
CA ILE A 94 -10.22 3.40 5.61
C ILE A 94 -10.63 1.99 5.21
N PHE A 95 -11.59 1.43 5.94
CA PHE A 95 -12.18 0.13 5.60
C PHE A 95 -13.47 0.35 4.81
N ASP A 96 -13.41 0.26 3.48
CA ASP A 96 -14.61 0.45 2.65
C ASP A 96 -14.64 -0.41 1.38
N ARG A 97 -13.53 -1.01 0.97
CA ARG A 97 -13.44 -1.88 -0.22
C ARG A 97 -14.05 -3.24 0.04
N PHE A 98 -14.20 -3.63 1.30
CA PHE A 98 -14.96 -4.84 1.68
C PHE A 98 -16.41 -4.81 1.19
N ALA A 99 -16.98 -3.64 0.90
CA ALA A 99 -18.36 -3.47 0.42
C ALA A 99 -18.52 -3.63 -1.11
N ILE A 100 -17.44 -3.78 -1.88
CA ILE A 100 -17.50 -3.93 -3.34
C ILE A 100 -18.17 -5.27 -3.68
N ARG A 101 -19.30 -5.25 -4.39
CA ARG A 101 -20.17 -6.42 -4.57
C ARG A 101 -19.49 -7.60 -5.26
N ASP A 102 -18.67 -7.34 -6.27
CA ASP A 102 -18.12 -8.39 -7.16
C ASP A 102 -16.70 -8.84 -6.77
N LEU A 103 -16.27 -8.55 -5.53
CA LEU A 103 -15.07 -9.11 -4.92
C LEU A 103 -15.36 -10.44 -4.21
N HIS A 104 -14.46 -11.41 -4.37
CA HIS A 104 -14.52 -12.66 -3.61
C HIS A 104 -14.10 -12.42 -2.15
N LEU A 105 -14.50 -13.34 -1.26
CA LEU A 105 -14.15 -13.26 0.16
C LEU A 105 -12.64 -13.08 0.39
N ILE A 106 -11.81 -13.88 -0.30
CA ILE A 106 -10.35 -13.79 -0.19
C ILE A 106 -9.80 -12.43 -0.67
N ASP A 107 -10.40 -11.87 -1.72
CA ASP A 107 -9.99 -10.56 -2.25
C ASP A 107 -10.40 -9.45 -1.28
N ARG A 108 -11.57 -9.57 -0.63
CA ARG A 108 -12.00 -8.63 0.42
C ARG A 108 -11.05 -8.66 1.62
N LEU A 109 -10.61 -9.85 2.05
CA LEU A 109 -9.62 -9.99 3.13
C LEU A 109 -8.27 -9.36 2.76
N ASN A 110 -7.78 -9.61 1.53
CA ASN A 110 -6.55 -8.97 1.04
C ASN A 110 -6.69 -7.44 0.99
N CYS A 111 -7.85 -6.94 0.54
CA CYS A 111 -8.14 -5.51 0.56
C CYS A 111 -8.14 -4.95 1.99
N GLN A 112 -8.80 -5.60 2.96
CA GLN A 112 -8.80 -5.15 4.37
C GLN A 112 -7.38 -5.09 4.95
N PHE A 113 -6.54 -6.08 4.64
CA PHE A 113 -5.13 -6.03 5.02
C PHE A 113 -4.44 -4.80 4.42
N CYS A 114 -4.60 -4.56 3.11
CA CYS A 114 -3.98 -3.42 2.43
C CYS A 114 -4.49 -2.08 3.00
N GLU A 115 -5.79 -1.96 3.24
CA GLU A 115 -6.44 -0.80 3.86
C GLU A 115 -5.84 -0.48 5.23
N TYR A 116 -5.62 -1.53 6.05
CA TYR A 116 -5.03 -1.38 7.37
C TYR A 116 -3.55 -1.02 7.31
N ALA A 117 -2.73 -1.83 6.63
CA ALA A 117 -1.28 -1.69 6.65
C ALA A 117 -0.81 -0.42 5.93
N ASN A 118 -1.38 -0.09 4.76
CA ASN A 118 -1.04 1.14 4.06
C ASN A 118 -1.53 2.36 4.84
N GLY A 119 -2.79 2.36 5.28
CA GLY A 119 -3.37 3.47 6.04
C GLY A 119 -2.58 3.76 7.33
N LEU A 120 -2.18 2.72 8.06
CA LEU A 120 -1.35 2.85 9.26
C LEU A 120 0.03 3.44 8.92
N THR A 121 0.63 3.01 7.82
CA THR A 121 1.95 3.53 7.41
C THR A 121 1.89 5.00 7.01
N VAL A 122 0.81 5.44 6.36
CA VAL A 122 0.57 6.88 6.07
C VAL A 122 0.39 7.66 7.37
N LEU A 123 -0.44 7.16 8.29
CA LEU A 123 -0.67 7.78 9.59
C LEU A 123 0.64 7.94 10.36
N MET A 124 1.42 6.86 10.51
CA MET A 124 2.71 6.90 11.21
C MET A 124 3.70 7.88 10.56
N ASN A 125 3.71 8.00 9.22
CA ASN A 125 4.52 9.00 8.53
C ASN A 125 4.07 10.43 8.85
N ALA A 126 2.76 10.69 8.88
CA ALA A 126 2.22 12.00 9.24
C ALA A 126 2.48 12.34 10.72
N GLU A 127 2.36 11.37 11.62
CA GLU A 127 2.70 11.50 13.03
C GLU A 127 4.17 11.89 13.21
N LEU A 128 5.09 11.20 12.51
CA LEU A 128 6.51 11.53 12.51
C LEU A 128 6.74 12.96 11.98
N ASP A 129 6.08 13.34 10.88
CA ASP A 129 6.21 14.68 10.30
C ASP A 129 5.71 15.78 11.24
N GLN A 130 4.64 15.55 12.02
CA GLN A 130 4.15 16.52 13.02
C GLN A 130 5.10 16.69 14.20
N VAL A 131 5.69 15.60 14.71
CA VAL A 131 6.68 15.66 15.79
C VAL A 131 7.86 16.55 15.42
N LEU A 132 8.27 16.54 14.15
CA LEU A 132 9.40 17.33 13.66
C LEU A 132 9.10 18.81 13.46
N GLN A 133 7.84 19.24 13.56
CA GLN A 133 7.48 20.66 13.48
C GLN A 133 7.63 21.37 14.83
N VAL A 134 7.89 20.63 15.91
CA VAL A 134 8.05 21.16 17.25
C VAL A 134 9.41 21.86 17.38
N LYS A 135 9.38 23.20 17.33
CA LYS A 135 10.61 24.03 17.32
C LYS A 135 11.29 24.18 18.68
N LYS A 136 10.53 24.20 19.78
CA LYS A 136 11.07 24.37 21.14
C LYS A 136 10.27 23.53 22.14
N VAL A 137 10.99 22.73 22.91
CA VAL A 137 10.50 21.96 24.05
C VAL A 137 11.36 22.29 25.27
N SER A 138 10.75 22.36 26.44
CA SER A 138 11.50 22.54 27.69
C SER A 138 12.42 21.34 27.93
N LEU A 139 13.53 21.56 28.64
CA LEU A 139 14.52 20.51 28.91
C LEU A 139 13.88 19.26 29.55
N ILE A 140 12.94 19.45 30.47
CA ILE A 140 12.20 18.37 31.13
C ILE A 140 11.39 17.55 30.12
N LYS A 141 10.64 18.21 29.22
CA LYS A 141 9.88 17.52 28.17
C LYS A 141 10.81 16.75 27.23
N SER A 142 11.94 17.33 26.86
CA SER A 142 12.95 16.66 26.02
C SER A 142 13.50 15.38 26.68
N ILE A 143 13.82 15.43 27.98
CA ILE A 143 14.31 14.26 28.72
C ILE A 143 13.23 13.17 28.77
N LEU A 144 11.99 13.53 29.11
CA LEU A 144 10.86 12.59 29.15
C LEU A 144 10.63 11.90 27.80
N ILE A 145 10.73 12.65 26.70
CA ILE A 145 10.61 12.11 25.35
C ILE A 145 11.74 11.13 25.04
N VAL A 146 12.99 11.47 25.35
CA VAL A 146 14.15 10.59 25.08
C VAL A 146 14.07 9.30 25.89
N VAL A 147 13.75 9.38 27.19
CA VAL A 147 13.57 8.20 28.06
C VAL A 147 12.50 7.27 27.50
N TYR A 148 11.39 7.84 27.01
CA TYR A 148 10.31 7.07 26.41
C TYR A 148 10.67 6.48 25.04
N LEU A 149 11.45 7.20 24.21
CA LEU A 149 11.84 6.77 22.86
C LEU A 149 12.76 5.55 22.85
N ILE A 150 13.53 5.30 23.91
CA ILE A 150 14.51 4.20 23.98
C ILE A 150 13.83 2.81 23.89
N PRO A 151 12.84 2.47 24.73
CA PRO A 151 12.09 1.22 24.60
C PRO A 151 11.42 1.07 23.23
N GLN A 152 10.82 2.15 22.71
CA GLN A 152 10.16 2.11 21.39
C GLN A 152 11.14 1.83 20.25
N THR A 153 12.33 2.41 20.33
CA THR A 153 13.42 2.15 19.38
C THR A 153 13.75 0.66 19.35
N LEU A 154 13.92 0.03 20.52
CA LEU A 154 14.23 -1.39 20.64
C LEU A 154 13.12 -2.26 20.00
N PHE A 155 11.86 -1.97 20.32
CA PHE A 155 10.73 -2.72 19.76
C PHE A 155 10.55 -2.52 18.26
N PHE A 156 10.79 -1.30 17.75
CA PHE A 156 10.79 -1.02 16.33
C PHE A 156 11.81 -1.88 15.58
N PHE A 157 13.03 -2.02 16.11
CA PHE A 157 14.07 -2.86 15.50
C PHE A 157 13.70 -4.35 15.50
N ILE A 158 13.10 -4.85 16.58
CA ILE A 158 12.59 -6.23 16.65
C ILE A 158 11.50 -6.44 15.58
N GLY A 159 10.56 -5.50 15.47
CA GLY A 159 9.52 -5.55 14.45
C GLY A 159 10.06 -5.44 13.02
N LEU A 160 11.09 -4.63 12.80
CA LEU A 160 11.78 -4.52 11.52
C LEU A 160 12.47 -5.84 11.13
N LEU A 161 13.08 -6.53 12.09
CA LEU A 161 13.66 -7.86 11.84
C LEU A 161 12.59 -8.86 11.40
N LEU A 162 11.44 -8.87 12.09
CA LEU A 162 10.31 -9.74 11.79
C LEU A 162 9.69 -9.49 10.42
N THR A 163 9.81 -8.28 9.87
CA THR A 163 9.25 -7.91 8.56
C THR A 163 10.25 -7.93 7.42
N THR A 164 11.53 -7.72 7.70
CA THR A 164 12.59 -7.69 6.68
C THR A 164 12.71 -9.03 5.96
N ILE A 165 12.71 -10.14 6.71
CA ILE A 165 12.85 -11.48 6.11
C ILE A 165 11.62 -11.83 5.24
N PRO A 166 10.36 -11.74 5.73
CA PRO A 166 9.18 -11.97 4.89
C PRO A 166 9.17 -11.08 3.65
N THR A 167 9.51 -9.80 3.79
CA THR A 167 9.52 -8.87 2.66
C THR A 167 10.60 -9.23 1.64
N ALA A 168 11.81 -9.60 2.08
CA ALA A 168 12.87 -10.04 1.18
C ALA A 168 12.49 -11.30 0.39
N ILE A 169 11.74 -12.22 1.02
CA ILE A 169 11.20 -13.40 0.36
C ILE A 169 10.10 -13.01 -0.63
N LEU A 170 9.14 -12.17 -0.23
CA LEU A 170 8.07 -11.66 -1.10
C LEU A 170 8.61 -10.99 -2.37
N ILE A 171 9.65 -10.17 -2.24
CA ILE A 171 10.30 -9.51 -3.38
C ILE A 171 10.81 -10.53 -4.40
N LYS A 172 11.43 -11.62 -3.95
CA LYS A 172 11.90 -12.68 -4.85
C LYS A 172 10.75 -13.51 -5.41
N LEU A 173 9.81 -13.89 -4.55
CA LEU A 173 8.72 -14.81 -4.88
C LEU A 173 7.73 -14.21 -5.88
N LEU A 174 7.41 -12.93 -5.72
CA LEU A 174 6.40 -12.21 -6.50
C LEU A 174 7.02 -11.27 -7.55
N GLY A 175 8.36 -11.23 -7.66
CA GLY A 175 9.05 -10.38 -8.63
C GLY A 175 8.95 -8.88 -8.33
N LEU A 176 8.74 -8.50 -7.07
CA LEU A 176 8.65 -7.09 -6.66
C LEU A 176 10.03 -6.42 -6.68
N HIS A 177 10.02 -5.09 -6.61
CA HIS A 177 11.20 -4.25 -6.58
C HIS A 177 11.64 -3.94 -5.15
N ARG A 178 12.95 -3.76 -4.97
CA ARG A 178 13.52 -3.35 -3.68
C ARG A 178 13.46 -1.83 -3.56
N ALA A 179 13.02 -1.34 -2.40
CA ALA A 179 13.17 0.06 -2.05
C ALA A 179 14.65 0.47 -2.06
N SER A 180 14.98 1.61 -2.66
CA SER A 180 16.33 2.17 -2.61
C SER A 180 16.48 3.06 -1.39
N TYR A 181 17.07 2.52 -0.32
CA TYR A 181 17.42 3.26 0.89
C TYR A 181 18.24 4.51 0.58
N MET A 182 19.25 4.38 -0.29
CA MET A 182 20.10 5.50 -0.69
C MET A 182 19.31 6.60 -1.41
N ARG A 183 18.36 6.25 -2.29
CA ARG A 183 17.51 7.23 -2.98
C ARG A 183 16.63 7.98 -1.99
N ILE A 184 16.02 7.28 -1.05
CA ILE A 184 15.18 7.88 0.00
C ILE A 184 16.04 8.81 0.87
N HIS A 185 17.15 8.31 1.38
CA HIS A 185 18.06 9.10 2.21
C HIS A 185 18.56 10.37 1.50
N LYS A 186 19.03 10.24 0.24
CA LYS A 186 19.46 11.39 -0.57
C LYS A 186 18.34 12.42 -0.75
N ARG A 187 17.10 11.97 -0.96
CA ARG A 187 15.94 12.86 -1.04
C ARG A 187 15.69 13.62 0.26
N LEU A 188 15.80 12.95 1.42
CA LEU A 188 15.64 13.59 2.73
C LEU A 188 16.74 14.63 2.98
N VAL A 189 18.00 14.32 2.64
CA VAL A 189 19.13 15.26 2.72
C VAL A 189 18.88 16.48 1.82
N ASN A 190 18.50 16.27 0.56
CA ASN A 190 18.24 17.34 -0.40
C ASN A 190 17.09 18.26 0.04
N LYS A 191 16.08 17.70 0.71
CA LYS A 191 14.95 18.47 1.28
C LYS A 191 15.27 19.11 2.63
N SER A 192 16.52 19.05 3.10
CA SER A 192 16.91 19.52 4.43
C SER A 192 16.06 18.95 5.57
N TYR A 193 15.56 17.72 5.40
CA TYR A 193 14.63 17.10 6.34
C TYR A 193 15.28 16.98 7.71
N ALA A 194 14.63 17.54 8.74
CA ALA A 194 15.08 17.60 10.14
C ALA A 194 16.37 18.40 10.41
N ASN A 195 16.90 19.18 9.46
CA ASN A 195 18.19 19.90 9.62
C ASN A 195 18.24 20.95 10.75
N HIS A 196 17.09 21.34 11.30
CA HIS A 196 17.04 22.30 12.41
C HIS A 196 17.36 21.65 13.77
N PHE A 197 17.48 20.33 13.84
CA PHE A 197 17.94 19.60 15.02
C PHE A 197 19.46 19.34 14.99
N SER A 198 20.01 18.81 16.08
CA SER A 198 21.42 18.40 16.13
C SER A 198 21.73 17.32 15.09
N PRO A 199 23.00 17.19 14.64
CA PRO A 199 23.38 16.16 13.66
C PRO A 199 23.04 14.74 14.10
N PHE A 200 23.19 14.45 15.39
CA PHE A 200 22.83 13.16 15.99
C PHE A 200 21.34 12.87 15.87
N PHE A 201 20.48 13.80 16.30
CA PHE A 201 19.03 13.63 16.23
C PHE A 201 18.52 13.59 14.79
N THR A 202 19.10 14.42 13.92
CA THR A 202 18.82 14.41 12.48
C THR A 202 19.09 13.04 11.86
N SER A 203 20.21 12.39 12.22
CA SER A 203 20.56 11.05 11.75
C SER A 203 19.52 10.02 12.16
N ILE A 204 19.13 10.01 13.45
CA ILE A 204 18.13 9.09 14.00
C ILE A 204 16.77 9.25 13.31
N VAL A 205 16.30 10.49 13.19
CA VAL A 205 15.00 10.78 12.57
C VAL A 205 15.00 10.39 11.09
N ARG A 206 16.08 10.66 10.36
CA ARG A 206 16.20 10.24 8.96
C ARG A 206 16.20 8.73 8.82
N PHE A 207 16.85 8.00 9.74
CA PHE A 207 16.79 6.54 9.75
C PHE A 207 15.36 6.02 9.89
N TYR A 208 14.58 6.58 10.82
CA TYR A 208 13.16 6.22 10.97
C TYR A 208 12.33 6.56 9.74
N LYS A 209 12.52 7.75 9.17
CA LYS A 209 11.81 8.16 7.95
C LYS A 209 12.15 7.26 6.76
N VAL A 210 13.42 6.92 6.58
CA VAL A 210 13.88 5.97 5.55
C VAL A 210 13.20 4.61 5.72
N SER A 211 13.12 4.11 6.96
CA SER A 211 12.47 2.84 7.27
C SER A 211 10.96 2.87 6.98
N ALA A 212 10.27 3.92 7.44
CA ALA A 212 8.84 4.10 7.24
C ALA A 212 8.47 4.22 5.74
N GLU A 213 9.26 4.97 4.96
CA GLU A 213 9.04 5.06 3.51
C GLU A 213 9.40 3.78 2.76
N THR A 214 10.34 2.99 3.27
CA THR A 214 10.65 1.67 2.72
C THR A 214 9.48 0.72 2.90
N ILE A 215 8.87 0.71 4.09
CA ILE A 215 7.65 -0.07 4.36
C ILE A 215 6.52 0.38 3.44
N ALA A 216 6.31 1.71 3.31
CA ALA A 216 5.29 2.26 2.42
C ALA A 216 5.47 1.82 0.96
N TYR A 217 6.71 1.83 0.45
CA TYR A 217 7.03 1.36 -0.90
C TYR A 217 6.74 -0.13 -1.09
N ASN A 218 7.02 -0.97 -0.09
CA ASN A 218 6.72 -2.40 -0.19
C ASN A 218 5.20 -2.67 -0.16
N LEU A 219 4.46 -1.94 0.67
CA LEU A 219 3.01 -2.06 0.76
C LEU A 219 2.28 -1.49 -0.47
N GLU A 220 2.80 -0.43 -1.10
CA GLU A 220 2.27 0.11 -2.36
C GLU A 220 2.29 -0.93 -3.48
N GLN A 221 3.39 -1.68 -3.61
CA GLN A 221 3.48 -2.76 -4.60
C GLN A 221 2.47 -3.88 -4.34
N ILE A 222 2.24 -4.22 -3.07
CA ILE A 222 1.23 -5.21 -2.67
C ILE A 222 -0.17 -4.68 -2.97
N GLU A 223 -0.50 -3.48 -2.53
CA GLU A 223 -1.81 -2.86 -2.74
C GLU A 223 -2.13 -2.71 -4.23
N SER A 224 -1.17 -2.25 -5.04
CA SER A 224 -1.33 -2.09 -6.49
C SER A 224 -1.52 -3.42 -7.24
N SER A 225 -1.15 -4.54 -6.63
CA SER A 225 -1.30 -5.88 -7.21
C SER A 225 -2.57 -6.58 -6.69
N TRP A 226 -2.98 -6.30 -5.46
CA TRP A 226 -4.07 -7.04 -4.80
C TRP A 226 -5.37 -6.26 -4.64
N CYS A 227 -5.29 -4.94 -4.53
CA CYS A 227 -6.43 -4.08 -4.24
C CYS A 227 -6.38 -2.71 -4.96
N PRO A 228 -6.23 -2.68 -6.31
CA PRO A 228 -6.04 -1.43 -7.07
C PRO A 228 -7.37 -0.67 -7.34
N ILE A 229 -8.20 -0.51 -6.31
CA ILE A 229 -9.52 0.14 -6.41
C ILE A 229 -9.57 1.36 -5.49
N LYS A 230 -10.11 2.48 -5.98
CA LYS A 230 -10.24 3.70 -5.19
C LYS A 230 -11.22 3.56 -4.02
N HIS A 231 -10.90 4.26 -2.94
CA HIS A 231 -11.81 4.43 -1.81
C HIS A 231 -13.01 5.31 -2.20
N LEU A 232 -14.08 5.31 -1.40
CA LEU A 232 -15.14 6.30 -1.57
C LEU A 232 -14.61 7.71 -1.29
N GLU A 233 -14.89 8.66 -2.17
CA GLU A 233 -14.49 10.05 -1.94
C GLU A 233 -15.19 10.62 -0.70
N ARG A 234 -14.40 11.17 0.23
CA ARG A 234 -14.88 11.94 1.38
C ARG A 234 -13.85 13.02 1.71
N SER A 235 -14.31 14.23 2.04
CA SER A 235 -13.51 15.46 2.16
C SER A 235 -12.25 15.37 3.03
N ASN A 236 -12.23 14.48 4.02
CA ASN A 236 -11.18 14.45 5.05
C ASN A 236 -10.21 13.27 4.89
N ARG A 237 -10.33 12.47 3.83
CA ARG A 237 -9.51 11.27 3.64
C ARG A 237 -8.12 11.62 3.10
N VAL A 238 -7.10 10.95 3.63
CA VAL A 238 -5.71 11.10 3.21
C VAL A 238 -5.33 9.89 2.37
N HIS A 239 -5.09 10.12 1.09
CA HIS A 239 -4.74 9.07 0.14
C HIS A 239 -3.26 9.15 -0.26
N PRO A 240 -2.54 8.02 -0.32
CA PRO A 240 -1.24 7.94 -0.96
C PRO A 240 -1.29 8.35 -2.44
N ALA A 241 -0.19 8.94 -2.93
CA ALA A 241 -0.10 9.36 -4.33
C ALA A 241 -0.27 8.21 -5.36
N HIS A 242 0.04 6.96 -5.00
CA HIS A 242 -0.13 5.83 -5.93
C HIS A 242 -1.59 5.47 -6.19
N HIS A 243 -2.54 5.96 -5.39
CA HIS A 243 -3.98 5.77 -5.63
C HIS A 243 -4.47 6.50 -6.88
N ASP A 244 -3.68 7.42 -7.45
CA ASP A 244 -3.98 8.06 -8.75
C ASP A 244 -4.06 7.03 -9.88
N ASN A 245 -3.28 5.94 -9.80
CA ASN A 245 -3.26 4.86 -10.77
C ASN A 245 -4.38 3.82 -10.55
N PHE A 246 -5.20 3.97 -9.51
CA PHE A 246 -6.22 2.98 -9.15
C PHE A 246 -7.52 3.23 -9.93
N TYR A 247 -8.27 2.15 -10.13
CA TYR A 247 -9.54 2.18 -10.85
C TYR A 247 -10.68 2.62 -9.94
N ALA A 248 -11.72 3.23 -10.52
CA ALA A 248 -12.96 3.47 -9.79
C ALA A 248 -13.65 2.14 -9.40
N ARG A 249 -14.62 2.20 -8.49
CA ARG A 249 -15.26 0.98 -7.94
C ARG A 249 -16.10 0.23 -8.97
N ASP A 250 -16.71 0.96 -9.89
CA ASP A 250 -17.46 0.46 -11.05
C ASP A 250 -16.54 -0.03 -12.18
N GLU A 251 -15.24 0.26 -12.12
CA GLU A 251 -14.23 -0.15 -13.09
C GLU A 251 -13.46 -1.42 -12.67
N LEU A 252 -13.99 -2.21 -11.72
CA LEU A 252 -13.34 -3.42 -11.20
C LEU A 252 -12.93 -4.40 -12.31
N VAL A 253 -13.72 -4.50 -13.39
CA VAL A 253 -13.39 -5.35 -14.55
C VAL A 253 -12.09 -4.91 -15.23
N PHE A 254 -11.90 -3.60 -15.41
CA PHE A 254 -10.68 -3.04 -16.01
C PHE A 254 -9.48 -3.25 -15.10
N ALA A 255 -9.67 -3.09 -13.79
CA ALA A 255 -8.64 -3.43 -12.80
C ALA A 255 -8.21 -4.89 -12.90
N LYS A 256 -9.18 -5.83 -12.89
CA LYS A 256 -8.90 -7.27 -13.01
C LYS A 256 -8.22 -7.63 -14.33
N ARG A 257 -8.63 -7.02 -15.46
CA ARG A 257 -7.95 -7.15 -16.75
C ARG A 257 -6.50 -6.72 -16.68
N LYS A 258 -6.25 -5.54 -16.10
CA LYS A 258 -4.90 -5.00 -15.97
C LYS A 258 -4.01 -5.90 -15.10
N LEU A 259 -4.58 -6.45 -14.02
CA LEU A 259 -3.89 -7.42 -13.17
C LEU A 259 -3.60 -8.74 -13.90
N ALA A 260 -4.51 -9.22 -14.75
CA ALA A 260 -4.28 -10.43 -15.53
C ALA A 260 -3.14 -10.27 -16.55
N GLU A 261 -3.04 -9.08 -17.16
CA GLU A 261 -2.00 -8.76 -18.14
C GLU A 261 -0.64 -8.46 -17.49
N VAL A 262 -0.62 -7.53 -16.53
CA VAL A 262 0.62 -6.92 -16.01
C VAL A 262 0.90 -7.28 -14.55
N GLY A 263 -0.09 -7.79 -13.82
CA GLY A 263 0.04 -8.16 -12.40
C GLY A 263 -0.04 -7.00 -11.41
N SER A 264 -0.05 -5.75 -11.89
CA SER A 264 -0.12 -4.57 -11.03
C SER A 264 -0.58 -3.34 -11.81
N VAL A 265 -1.13 -2.36 -11.09
CA VAL A 265 -1.37 -1.00 -11.61
C VAL A 265 -0.26 -0.02 -11.21
N SER A 266 0.78 -0.49 -10.52
CA SER A 266 1.92 0.34 -10.14
C SER A 266 2.71 0.79 -11.37
N ASN A 267 3.31 1.97 -11.29
CA ASN A 267 4.27 2.46 -12.27
C ASN A 267 5.54 1.60 -12.35
N ASN A 268 5.78 0.72 -11.36
CA ASN A 268 6.87 -0.25 -11.37
C ASN A 268 6.28 -1.67 -11.26
N PRO A 269 5.78 -2.25 -12.36
CA PRO A 269 5.12 -3.56 -12.32
C PRO A 269 6.10 -4.68 -11.92
N PRO A 270 5.59 -5.81 -11.39
CA PRO A 270 6.39 -6.99 -11.09
C PRO A 270 7.19 -7.48 -12.31
N LYS A 271 8.34 -8.10 -12.06
CA LYS A 271 9.27 -8.54 -13.12
C LYS A 271 8.74 -9.69 -13.98
N PHE A 272 7.75 -10.43 -13.50
CA PHE A 272 7.09 -11.54 -14.19
C PHE A 272 5.67 -11.69 -13.69
#